data_AF-C6W7E7-F1
#
_entry.id   AF-C6W7E7-F1
#
_cell.length_a   1.000
_cell.length_b   1.000
_cell.length_c   1.000
_cell.angle_alpha   90.00
_cell.angle_beta   90.00
_cell.angle_gamma   90.00
#
_symmetry.space_group_name_H-M   'P 1'
#
loop_
_entity.id
_entity.type
_entity.pdbx_description
1 polymer ?
#
loop_
_entity_poly.entity_id
_entity_poly.type
_entity_poly.pdbx_seq_one_letter_code
_entity_poly.pdbx_strand_id
1 'polypeptide(L)'
;MANSGHFRLTGDRIIVFFGDDSVLIPQTHSRIPFMNNRQLLYALLVAGMSLGTAWAIRGQFGHEQGAAWAGGIGGLSIVLIAKRKDWYAKAFQLALASAAGWGVGGIISYGKVVGFARGLEFGNVYYGFLMLAVIGGLFGLMGGGLFGLTLASTREKPVLWPQLITEMTAGAIIFYYLLIEQLGWLMTPPRSEAWAACFGMTVALFWYMIRHEQRSSMRLAVFAGLGGGFGFAFGNFLQVMGNVSGIHFNFWNVMEYSIGFFGGAGMAYGTFTSEWPTSAYEPAPRNRLAAIVILTLIIPFVVWDQSFETKRLVDTIQGFNTLADTAGITVAVQWTALLLVVALAGYAIRRYYISAKTLGTDLEYNGIQLFFFLNLGLYTIFSILITAAFMSLYRIEQYLYILNVVILGFLMKKTQASFSNRGLNISRWAINFAFIIAIFAILTAVAISTHGELNGANRRFE
;
A
#
# COMPACT_ATOMS: atom_id res chain seq x y z
N MET A 1 -65.41 -18.57 14.97
CA MET A 1 -65.46 -18.70 13.50
C MET A 1 -64.19 -18.09 12.95
N ALA A 2 -63.38 -18.89 12.26
CA ALA A 2 -62.06 -18.51 11.79
C ALA A 2 -62.15 -17.60 10.55
N ASN A 3 -61.52 -16.43 10.59
CA ASN A 3 -61.30 -15.60 9.40
C ASN A 3 -60.12 -16.19 8.61
N SER A 4 -60.42 -16.92 7.54
CA SER A 4 -59.43 -17.43 6.59
C SER A 4 -59.00 -16.31 5.63
N GLY A 5 -57.82 -15.73 5.85
CA GLY A 5 -57.19 -14.86 4.85
C GLY A 5 -56.77 -15.65 3.62
N HIS A 6 -57.22 -15.23 2.43
CA HIS A 6 -56.83 -15.82 1.16
C HIS A 6 -55.65 -15.06 0.54
N PHE A 7 -54.57 -15.78 0.22
CA PHE A 7 -53.43 -15.25 -0.51
C PHE A 7 -53.56 -15.61 -1.99
N ARG A 8 -53.40 -14.63 -2.89
CA ARG A 8 -53.37 -14.85 -4.34
C ARG A 8 -52.07 -14.29 -4.91
N LEU A 9 -51.23 -15.17 -5.46
CA LEU A 9 -50.00 -14.79 -6.16
C LEU A 9 -50.34 -14.43 -7.61
N THR A 10 -50.03 -13.21 -8.02
CA THR A 10 -50.11 -12.75 -9.42
C THR A 10 -48.85 -11.96 -9.74
N GLY A 11 -47.91 -12.58 -10.45
CA GLY A 11 -46.61 -11.98 -10.79
C GLY A 11 -45.72 -11.64 -9.58
N ASP A 12 -44.83 -10.65 -9.72
CA ASP A 12 -43.83 -10.23 -8.73
C ASP A 12 -44.41 -9.51 -7.48
N ARG A 13 -45.68 -9.71 -7.14
CA ARG A 13 -46.35 -9.01 -6.03
C ARG A 13 -47.20 -9.97 -5.20
N ILE A 14 -47.13 -9.81 -3.88
CA ILE A 14 -48.04 -10.46 -2.93
C ILE A 14 -49.13 -9.45 -2.57
N ILE A 15 -50.37 -9.79 -2.86
CA ILE A 15 -51.54 -9.01 -2.43
C ILE A 15 -52.17 -9.76 -1.27
N VAL A 16 -52.31 -9.09 -0.12
CA VAL A 16 -52.96 -9.63 1.08
C VAL A 16 -54.31 -8.93 1.21
N PHE A 17 -55.37 -9.73 1.23
CA PHE A 17 -56.75 -9.24 1.37
C PHE A 17 -57.19 -9.34 2.83
N PHE A 18 -57.58 -8.21 3.42
CA PHE A 18 -58.23 -8.15 4.72
C PHE A 18 -59.62 -7.53 4.51
N GLY A 19 -60.64 -8.37 4.29
CA GLY A 19 -61.97 -7.87 3.89
C GLY A 19 -61.93 -7.20 2.51
N ASP A 20 -62.70 -6.12 2.34
CA ASP A 20 -62.84 -5.39 1.06
C ASP A 20 -61.68 -4.43 0.75
N ASP A 21 -60.72 -4.25 1.67
CA ASP A 21 -59.57 -3.38 1.47
C ASP A 21 -58.32 -4.17 1.05
N SER A 22 -57.69 -3.73 -0.05
CA SER A 22 -56.43 -4.29 -0.54
C SER A 22 -55.24 -3.40 -0.16
N VAL A 23 -54.25 -3.98 0.54
CA VAL A 23 -53.00 -3.30 0.90
C VAL A 23 -51.87 -3.84 0.01
N LEU A 24 -51.29 -2.95 -0.79
CA LEU A 24 -50.11 -3.23 -1.62
C LEU A 24 -48.84 -3.16 -0.75
N ILE A 25 -48.24 -4.31 -0.45
CA ILE A 25 -46.94 -4.36 0.22
C ILE A 25 -45.85 -4.45 -0.87
N PRO A 26 -44.99 -3.43 -1.05
CA PRO A 26 -43.86 -3.52 -1.96
C PRO A 26 -42.88 -4.57 -1.44
N GLN A 27 -42.57 -5.59 -2.24
CA GLN A 27 -41.41 -6.44 -1.95
C GLN A 27 -40.13 -5.62 -2.16
N THR A 28 -39.61 -5.01 -1.11
CA THR A 28 -38.21 -4.54 -1.07
C THR A 28 -37.28 -5.73 -0.87
N HIS A 29 -37.27 -6.68 -1.80
CA HIS A 29 -36.13 -7.56 -1.98
C HIS A 29 -35.10 -6.85 -2.86
N SER A 30 -34.33 -5.95 -2.24
CA SER A 30 -33.02 -5.62 -2.80
C SER A 30 -32.20 -6.91 -2.76
N ARG A 31 -32.13 -7.61 -3.90
CA ARG A 31 -31.16 -8.67 -4.09
C ARG A 31 -29.79 -8.03 -3.93
N ILE A 32 -29.17 -8.17 -2.76
CA ILE A 32 -27.76 -7.85 -2.57
C ILE A 32 -27.04 -8.68 -3.65
N PRO A 33 -26.40 -8.06 -4.64
CA PRO A 33 -25.77 -8.82 -5.71
C PRO A 33 -24.73 -9.73 -5.07
N PHE A 34 -24.91 -11.04 -5.23
CA PHE A 34 -23.93 -12.03 -4.79
C PHE A 34 -22.61 -11.68 -5.47
N MET A 35 -21.60 -11.38 -4.64
CA MET A 35 -20.29 -10.97 -5.12
C MET A 35 -19.69 -12.10 -5.94
N ASN A 36 -19.21 -11.80 -7.14
CA ASN A 36 -18.40 -12.75 -7.88
C ASN A 36 -17.03 -12.86 -7.20
N ASN A 37 -16.88 -13.84 -6.32
CA ASN A 37 -15.64 -14.07 -5.56
C ASN A 37 -14.40 -14.12 -6.47
N ARG A 38 -14.52 -14.56 -7.72
CA ARG A 38 -13.39 -14.58 -8.68
C ARG A 38 -12.95 -13.17 -9.07
N GLN A 39 -13.87 -12.25 -9.33
CA GLN A 39 -13.53 -10.86 -9.68
C GLN A 39 -12.84 -10.14 -8.53
N LEU A 40 -13.32 -10.34 -7.30
CA LEU A 40 -12.63 -9.80 -6.12
C LEU A 40 -11.23 -10.40 -6.00
N LEU A 41 -11.06 -11.72 -6.09
CA LEU A 41 -9.75 -12.36 -5.99
C LEU A 41 -8.77 -11.85 -7.04
N TYR A 42 -9.20 -11.65 -8.29
CA TYR A 42 -8.35 -11.02 -9.31
C TYR A 42 -8.00 -9.58 -8.96
N ALA A 43 -8.93 -8.80 -8.41
CA ALA A 43 -8.65 -7.44 -7.95
C ALA A 43 -7.63 -7.42 -6.80
N LEU A 44 -7.74 -8.34 -5.84
CA LEU A 44 -6.76 -8.49 -4.75
C LEU A 44 -5.39 -8.87 -5.32
N LEU A 45 -5.35 -9.80 -6.26
CA LEU A 45 -4.11 -10.25 -6.90
C LEU A 45 -3.42 -9.09 -7.64
N VAL A 46 -4.14 -8.34 -8.49
CA VAL A 46 -3.53 -7.26 -9.26
C VAL A 46 -3.06 -6.12 -8.35
N ALA A 47 -3.86 -5.75 -7.34
CA ALA A 47 -3.45 -4.73 -6.38
C ALA A 47 -2.25 -5.17 -5.54
N GLY A 48 -2.25 -6.42 -5.07
CA GLY A 48 -1.15 -7.03 -4.35
C GLY A 48 0.12 -7.10 -5.20
N MET A 49 0.05 -7.61 -6.43
CA MET A 49 1.20 -7.62 -7.33
C MET A 49 1.72 -6.22 -7.66
N SER A 50 0.83 -5.23 -7.80
CA SER A 50 1.22 -3.84 -8.09
C SER A 50 2.01 -3.23 -6.94
N LEU A 51 1.44 -3.24 -5.73
CA LEU A 51 2.13 -2.70 -4.57
C LEU A 51 3.31 -3.57 -4.15
N GLY A 52 3.20 -4.90 -4.23
CA GLY A 52 4.29 -5.84 -3.95
C GLY A 52 5.50 -5.63 -4.85
N THR A 53 5.29 -5.47 -6.16
CA THR A 53 6.38 -5.17 -7.11
C THR A 53 7.01 -3.82 -6.80
N ALA A 54 6.21 -2.78 -6.54
CA ALA A 54 6.74 -1.48 -6.17
C ALA A 54 7.47 -1.51 -4.82
N TRP A 55 6.97 -2.25 -3.84
CA TRP A 55 7.58 -2.38 -2.51
C TRP A 55 8.86 -3.20 -2.51
N ALA A 56 8.99 -4.14 -3.45
CA ALA A 56 10.20 -4.89 -3.68
C ALA A 56 11.27 -4.02 -4.36
N ILE A 57 10.88 -3.26 -5.39
CA ILE A 57 11.75 -2.30 -6.07
C ILE A 57 12.22 -1.20 -5.11
N ARG A 58 11.35 -0.68 -4.24
CA ARG A 58 11.73 0.38 -3.28
C ARG A 58 12.80 -0.05 -2.29
N GLY A 59 13.01 -1.35 -2.09
CA GLY A 59 14.15 -1.89 -1.34
C GLY A 59 15.52 -1.44 -1.84
N GLN A 60 15.61 -0.97 -3.08
CA GLN A 60 16.85 -0.42 -3.63
C GLN A 60 17.03 1.08 -3.33
N PHE A 61 15.98 1.76 -2.87
CA PHE A 61 15.91 3.22 -2.68
C PHE A 61 15.73 3.56 -1.19
N GLY A 62 15.96 4.82 -0.83
CA GLY A 62 15.79 5.30 0.55
C GLY A 62 14.37 5.09 1.11
N HIS A 63 14.27 5.05 2.43
CA HIS A 63 13.15 4.45 3.16
C HIS A 63 11.84 5.23 2.97
N GLU A 64 11.86 6.57 3.07
CA GLU A 64 10.66 7.42 3.01
C GLU A 64 10.15 7.61 1.58
N GLN A 65 11.00 8.13 0.68
CA GLN A 65 10.64 8.45 -0.70
C GLN A 65 10.35 7.18 -1.52
N GLY A 66 11.06 6.09 -1.26
CA GLY A 66 10.80 4.80 -1.89
C GLY A 66 9.44 4.24 -1.47
N ALA A 67 9.12 4.29 -0.16
CA ALA A 67 7.80 3.89 0.33
C ALA A 67 6.69 4.81 -0.19
N ALA A 68 6.95 6.11 -0.34
CA ALA A 68 6.00 7.07 -0.89
C ALA A 68 5.66 6.71 -2.34
N TRP A 69 6.67 6.52 -3.19
CA TRP A 69 6.45 6.10 -4.56
C TRP A 69 5.66 4.79 -4.65
N ALA A 70 6.06 3.76 -3.88
CA ALA A 70 5.39 2.48 -3.88
C ALA A 70 3.92 2.59 -3.48
N GLY A 71 3.62 3.36 -2.43
CA GLY A 71 2.25 3.67 -2.02
C GLY A 71 1.44 4.34 -3.12
N GLY A 72 2.03 5.29 -3.86
CA GLY A 72 1.40 5.93 -5.02
C GLY A 72 1.02 4.93 -6.12
N ILE A 73 1.91 3.98 -6.45
CA ILE A 73 1.61 2.88 -7.39
C ILE A 73 0.47 2.01 -6.85
N GLY A 74 0.50 1.67 -5.56
CA GLY A 74 -0.59 0.94 -4.89
C GLY A 74 -1.94 1.64 -5.08
N GLY A 75 -2.03 2.92 -4.73
CA GLY A 75 -3.26 3.72 -4.88
C GLY A 75 -3.75 3.81 -6.34
N LEU A 76 -2.85 4.02 -7.31
CA LEU A 76 -3.21 4.05 -8.73
C LEU A 76 -3.73 2.70 -9.22
N SER A 77 -3.18 1.57 -8.74
CA SER A 77 -3.67 0.25 -9.11
C SER A 77 -5.14 0.06 -8.71
N ILE A 78 -5.52 0.53 -7.51
CA ILE A 78 -6.90 0.49 -7.03
C ILE A 78 -7.82 1.30 -7.96
N VAL A 79 -7.41 2.51 -8.35
CA VAL A 79 -8.17 3.37 -9.28
C VAL A 79 -8.38 2.69 -10.64
N LEU A 80 -7.35 2.03 -11.18
CA LEU A 80 -7.44 1.33 -12.45
C LEU A 80 -8.35 0.11 -12.40
N ILE A 81 -8.23 -0.72 -11.36
CA ILE A 81 -9.03 -1.94 -11.18
C ILE A 81 -10.50 -1.61 -10.88
N ALA A 82 -10.78 -0.48 -10.21
CA ALA A 82 -12.13 -0.02 -9.91
C ALA A 82 -12.98 0.27 -11.15
N LYS A 83 -12.36 0.66 -12.27
CA LYS A 83 -13.04 1.07 -13.51
C LYS A 83 -14.11 2.16 -13.32
N ARG A 84 -13.95 2.99 -12.29
CA ARG A 84 -14.86 4.09 -11.93
C ARG A 84 -14.39 5.40 -12.55
N LYS A 85 -15.15 5.92 -13.52
CA LYS A 85 -14.83 7.16 -14.24
C LYS A 85 -14.69 8.36 -13.30
N ASP A 86 -15.53 8.43 -12.27
CA ASP A 86 -15.51 9.51 -11.28
C ASP A 86 -14.23 9.54 -10.43
N TRP A 87 -13.46 8.44 -10.37
CA TRP A 87 -12.18 8.41 -9.67
C TRP A 87 -11.02 8.91 -10.53
N TYR A 88 -11.18 8.91 -11.86
CA TYR A 88 -10.11 9.30 -12.78
C TYR A 88 -9.76 10.78 -12.67
N ALA A 89 -10.76 11.63 -12.46
CA ALA A 89 -10.59 13.07 -12.27
C ALA A 89 -9.69 13.43 -11.08
N LYS A 90 -9.62 12.54 -10.07
CA LYS A 90 -8.81 12.70 -8.85
C LYS A 90 -7.69 11.67 -8.70
N ALA A 91 -7.34 10.94 -9.75
CA ALA A 91 -6.37 9.85 -9.70
C ALA A 91 -5.00 10.29 -9.15
N PHE A 92 -4.51 11.48 -9.51
CA PHE A 92 -3.22 11.98 -9.01
C PHE A 92 -3.27 12.38 -7.54
N GLN A 93 -4.38 12.95 -7.07
CA GLN A 93 -4.57 13.26 -5.65
C GLN A 93 -4.68 11.99 -4.81
N LEU A 94 -5.38 10.98 -5.34
CA LEU A 94 -5.46 9.65 -4.73
C LEU A 94 -4.06 9.00 -4.63
N ALA A 95 -3.29 9.04 -5.71
CA ALA A 95 -1.92 8.56 -5.74
C ALA A 95 -1.05 9.31 -4.73
N LEU A 96 -1.13 10.65 -4.70
CA LEU A 96 -0.36 11.47 -3.77
C LEU A 96 -0.74 11.21 -2.30
N ALA A 97 -2.02 11.09 -1.99
CA ALA A 97 -2.47 10.81 -0.62
C ALA A 97 -2.01 9.43 -0.14
N SER A 98 -2.06 8.44 -1.03
CA SER A 98 -1.49 7.11 -0.73
C SER A 98 0.02 7.18 -0.56
N ALA A 99 0.72 7.90 -1.45
CA ALA A 99 2.16 8.11 -1.37
C ALA A 99 2.57 8.79 -0.07
N ALA A 100 1.87 9.83 0.37
CA ALA A 100 2.14 10.50 1.63
C ALA A 100 1.97 9.53 2.82
N GLY A 101 0.87 8.76 2.87
CA GLY A 101 0.59 7.87 4.00
C GLY A 101 1.58 6.70 4.11
N TRP A 102 1.93 6.05 3.00
CA TRP A 102 2.94 5.00 3.01
C TRP A 102 4.36 5.57 3.19
N GLY A 103 4.64 6.75 2.66
CA GLY A 103 5.94 7.42 2.75
C GLY A 103 6.30 7.84 4.17
N VAL A 104 5.35 8.38 4.93
CA VAL A 104 5.55 8.73 6.35
C VAL A 104 6.00 7.52 7.17
N GLY A 105 5.46 6.33 6.90
CA GLY A 105 5.92 5.11 7.58
C GLY A 105 7.38 4.76 7.33
N GLY A 106 8.00 5.28 6.27
CA GLY A 106 9.40 5.02 5.92
C GLY A 106 10.41 5.51 6.96
N ILE A 107 10.02 6.42 7.87
CA ILE A 107 10.89 6.87 8.97
C ILE A 107 11.09 5.79 10.03
N ILE A 108 10.27 4.74 10.03
CA ILE A 108 10.34 3.68 11.04
C ILE A 108 11.51 2.75 10.73
N SER A 109 12.49 2.72 11.62
CA SER A 109 13.57 1.73 11.57
C SER A 109 13.03 0.35 11.94
N TYR A 110 13.35 -0.68 11.15
CA TYR A 110 12.90 -2.06 11.42
C TYR A 110 14.01 -3.12 11.32
N GLY A 111 15.22 -2.75 10.88
CA GLY A 111 16.31 -3.73 10.66
C GLY A 111 16.68 -4.51 11.93
N LYS A 112 16.60 -3.88 13.11
CA LYS A 112 16.83 -4.58 14.38
C LYS A 112 15.73 -5.59 14.70
N VAL A 113 14.48 -5.23 14.40
CA VAL A 113 13.29 -6.09 14.62
C VAL A 113 13.33 -7.32 13.71
N VAL A 114 13.75 -7.15 12.45
CA VAL A 114 14.05 -8.25 11.52
C VAL A 114 15.06 -9.23 12.13
N GLY A 115 16.07 -8.73 12.85
CA GLY A 115 17.04 -9.57 13.54
C GLY A 115 16.50 -10.31 14.76
N PHE A 116 15.47 -9.79 15.46
CA PHE A 116 14.84 -10.52 16.58
C PHE A 116 14.21 -11.83 16.11
N ALA A 117 13.61 -11.81 14.93
CA ALA A 117 12.99 -12.99 14.33
C ALA A 117 13.98 -14.06 13.83
N ARG A 118 15.30 -13.77 13.83
CA ARG A 118 16.37 -14.72 13.49
C ARG A 118 16.92 -15.45 14.72
N GLY A 119 16.39 -15.16 15.90
CA GLY A 119 16.81 -15.79 17.16
C GLY A 119 16.31 -17.23 17.32
N LEU A 120 16.63 -17.82 18.47
CA LEU A 120 16.23 -19.20 18.83
C LEU A 120 15.19 -19.23 19.96
N GLU A 121 15.05 -18.14 20.70
CA GLU A 121 14.12 -18.05 21.82
C GLU A 121 12.73 -17.64 21.34
N PHE A 122 11.72 -18.44 21.70
CA PHE A 122 10.33 -18.21 21.30
C PHE A 122 9.87 -16.79 21.62
N GLY A 123 10.10 -16.30 22.84
CA GLY A 123 9.68 -14.96 23.26
C GLY A 123 10.28 -13.84 22.41
N ASN A 124 11.56 -13.94 22.06
CA ASN A 124 12.27 -12.96 21.24
C ASN A 124 11.80 -12.98 19.78
N VAL A 125 11.68 -14.16 19.18
CA VAL A 125 11.25 -14.31 17.78
C VAL A 125 9.79 -13.92 17.62
N TYR A 126 8.93 -14.33 18.54
CA TYR A 126 7.52 -13.95 18.55
C TYR A 126 7.34 -12.44 18.71
N TYR A 127 8.11 -11.81 19.60
CA TYR A 127 8.16 -10.35 19.72
C TYR A 127 8.58 -9.71 18.40
N GLY A 128 9.62 -10.23 17.74
CA GLY A 128 10.06 -9.79 16.41
C GLY A 128 8.93 -9.79 15.39
N PHE A 129 8.22 -10.91 15.23
CA PHE A 129 7.08 -11.00 14.31
C PHE A 129 5.94 -10.06 14.68
N LEU A 130 5.59 -9.94 15.97
CA LEU A 130 4.54 -9.03 16.42
C LEU A 130 4.90 -7.56 16.13
N MET A 131 6.14 -7.16 16.38
CA MET A 131 6.58 -5.79 16.15
C MET A 131 6.68 -5.48 14.66
N LEU A 132 7.13 -6.43 13.82
CA LEU A 132 7.05 -6.27 12.36
C LEU A 132 5.60 -6.14 11.87
N ALA A 133 4.68 -6.88 12.48
CA ALA A 133 3.26 -6.73 12.18
C ALA A 133 2.70 -5.36 12.59
N VAL A 134 3.14 -4.82 13.73
CA VAL A 134 2.80 -3.44 14.13
C VAL A 134 3.35 -2.44 13.12
N ILE A 135 4.63 -2.53 12.76
CA ILE A 135 5.28 -1.61 11.83
C ILE A 135 4.59 -1.66 10.45
N GLY A 136 4.41 -2.85 9.88
CA GLY A 136 3.70 -3.03 8.61
C GLY A 136 2.23 -2.58 8.69
N GLY A 137 1.62 -2.74 9.87
CA GLY A 137 0.31 -2.22 10.20
C GLY A 137 0.24 -0.70 10.10
N LEU A 138 1.19 0.02 10.70
CA LEU A 138 1.25 1.49 10.67
C LEU A 138 1.37 2.02 9.23
N PHE A 139 2.24 1.41 8.42
CA PHE A 139 2.33 1.70 6.99
C PHE A 139 0.97 1.61 6.28
N GLY A 140 0.28 0.47 6.44
CA GLY A 140 -1.01 0.24 5.80
C GLY A 140 -2.14 1.11 6.36
N LEU A 141 -2.17 1.37 7.68
CA LEU A 141 -3.19 2.20 8.33
C LEU A 141 -3.13 3.64 7.82
N MET A 142 -1.93 4.23 7.75
CA MET A 142 -1.74 5.59 7.23
C MET A 142 -1.95 5.65 5.71
N GLY A 143 -1.29 4.76 4.96
CA GLY A 143 -1.37 4.70 3.50
C GLY A 143 -2.78 4.45 2.97
N GLY A 144 -3.49 3.51 3.61
CA GLY A 144 -4.89 3.23 3.32
C GLY A 144 -5.81 4.35 3.82
N GLY A 145 -5.60 4.87 5.03
CA GLY A 145 -6.47 5.90 5.61
C GLY A 145 -6.48 7.21 4.83
N LEU A 146 -5.31 7.73 4.44
CA LEU A 146 -5.24 8.97 3.64
C LEU A 146 -5.81 8.78 2.22
N PHE A 147 -5.54 7.62 1.61
CA PHE A 147 -6.15 7.25 0.33
C PHE A 147 -7.68 7.15 0.42
N GLY A 148 -8.19 6.48 1.46
CA GLY A 148 -9.62 6.34 1.73
C GLY A 148 -10.30 7.68 1.99
N LEU A 149 -9.71 8.57 2.79
CA LEU A 149 -10.22 9.92 3.00
C LEU A 149 -10.33 10.70 1.69
N THR A 150 -9.34 10.59 0.81
CA THR A 150 -9.36 11.22 -0.50
C THR A 150 -10.41 10.61 -1.44
N LEU A 151 -10.65 9.29 -1.34
CA LEU A 151 -11.75 8.62 -2.04
C LEU A 151 -13.12 9.11 -1.54
N ALA A 152 -13.30 9.25 -0.24
CA ALA A 152 -14.56 9.68 0.37
C ALA A 152 -14.82 11.20 0.27
N SER A 153 -13.78 12.00 -0.01
CA SER A 153 -13.91 13.45 -0.14
C SER A 153 -14.84 13.83 -1.30
N THR A 154 -15.84 14.65 -1.00
CA THR A 154 -16.76 15.28 -1.96
C THR A 154 -16.76 16.80 -1.78
N ARG A 155 -17.51 17.54 -2.62
CA ARG A 155 -17.72 18.99 -2.42
C ARG A 155 -18.46 19.31 -1.13
N GLU A 156 -19.45 18.49 -0.79
CA GLU A 156 -20.30 18.65 0.39
C GLU A 156 -19.58 18.22 1.68
N LYS A 157 -18.70 17.22 1.57
CA LYS A 157 -17.96 16.65 2.70
C LYS A 157 -16.46 16.60 2.37
N PRO A 158 -15.78 17.76 2.28
CA PRO A 158 -14.36 17.80 1.98
C PRO A 158 -13.52 17.33 3.17
N VAL A 159 -12.34 16.80 2.89
CA VAL A 159 -11.32 16.58 3.93
C VAL A 159 -10.68 17.91 4.30
N LEU A 160 -10.69 18.26 5.58
CA LEU A 160 -10.05 19.44 6.13
C LEU A 160 -8.55 19.18 6.31
N TRP A 161 -7.81 19.17 5.21
CA TRP A 161 -6.38 18.82 5.19
C TRP A 161 -5.52 19.59 6.21
N PRO A 162 -5.63 20.93 6.37
CA PRO A 162 -4.82 21.63 7.36
C PRO A 162 -5.08 21.13 8.79
N GLN A 163 -6.35 20.91 9.14
CA GLN A 163 -6.73 20.37 10.44
C GLN A 163 -6.19 18.95 10.63
N LEU A 164 -6.40 18.06 9.65
CA LEU A 164 -5.92 16.68 9.71
C LEU A 164 -4.40 16.61 9.89
N ILE A 165 -3.64 17.40 9.11
CA ILE A 165 -2.17 17.43 9.20
C ILE A 165 -1.73 17.93 10.58
N THR A 166 -2.35 18.99 11.10
CA THR A 166 -2.06 19.50 12.45
C THR A 166 -2.37 18.46 13.52
N GLU A 167 -3.52 17.78 13.45
CA GLU A 167 -3.90 16.74 14.40
C GLU A 167 -2.95 15.53 14.34
N MET A 168 -2.57 15.08 13.14
CA MET A 168 -1.59 14.00 12.97
C MET A 168 -0.23 14.40 13.54
N THR A 169 0.22 15.64 13.29
CA THR A 169 1.49 16.16 13.83
C THR A 169 1.46 16.23 15.35
N ALA A 170 0.38 16.75 15.93
CA ALA A 170 0.19 16.79 17.38
C ALA A 170 0.16 15.38 17.98
N GLY A 171 -0.57 14.45 17.35
CA GLY A 171 -0.60 13.04 17.74
C GLY A 171 0.80 12.41 17.73
N ALA A 172 1.59 12.68 16.69
CA ALA A 172 2.97 12.20 16.59
C ALA A 172 3.82 12.65 17.78
N ILE A 173 3.77 13.94 18.11
CA ILE A 173 4.52 14.53 19.22
C ILE A 173 4.06 13.93 20.55
N ILE A 174 2.75 13.94 20.82
CA ILE A 174 2.18 13.45 22.09
C ILE A 174 2.58 11.99 22.34
N PHE A 175 2.38 11.11 21.36
CA PHE A 175 2.65 9.69 21.55
C PHE A 175 4.15 9.37 21.56
N TYR A 176 4.98 10.09 20.81
CA TYR A 176 6.43 9.92 20.90
C TYR A 176 6.93 10.24 22.31
N TYR A 177 6.63 11.43 22.84
CA TYR A 177 7.07 11.81 24.18
C TYR A 177 6.44 10.94 25.27
N LEU A 178 5.18 10.54 25.14
CA LEU A 178 4.54 9.67 26.13
C LEU A 178 5.14 8.25 26.12
N LEU A 179 5.18 7.58 24.97
CA LEU A 179 5.60 6.18 24.92
C LEU A 179 7.11 6.00 25.07
N ILE A 180 7.90 6.90 24.47
CA ILE A 180 9.35 6.76 24.41
C ILE A 180 10.00 7.48 25.58
N GLU A 181 9.79 8.79 25.71
CA GLU A 181 10.49 9.59 26.72
C GLU A 181 9.98 9.36 28.15
N GLN A 182 8.65 9.23 28.34
CA GLN A 182 8.08 9.03 29.68
C GLN A 182 8.02 7.56 30.10
N LEU A 183 7.59 6.66 29.22
CA LEU A 183 7.38 5.25 29.56
C LEU A 183 8.56 4.34 29.22
N GLY A 184 9.52 4.80 28.40
CA GLY A 184 10.67 3.99 27.99
C GLY A 184 10.29 2.74 27.18
N TRP A 185 9.17 2.76 26.46
CA TRP A 185 8.70 1.63 25.65
C TRP A 185 9.45 1.56 24.33
N LEU A 186 10.69 1.10 24.38
CA LEU A 186 11.57 1.01 23.22
C LEU A 186 11.32 -0.29 22.45
N MET A 187 11.04 -0.19 21.15
CA MET A 187 10.86 -1.31 20.23
C MET A 187 12.16 -1.67 19.49
N THR A 188 12.97 -0.67 19.14
CA THR A 188 14.13 -0.79 18.24
C THR A 188 15.47 -0.27 18.80
N PRO A 189 15.72 -0.22 20.13
CA PRO A 189 16.89 0.47 20.68
C PRO A 189 18.20 -0.15 20.16
N PRO A 190 19.26 0.60 19.81
CA PRO A 190 19.43 2.06 19.93
C PRO A 190 18.99 2.84 18.68
N ARG A 191 18.17 2.25 17.80
CA ARG A 191 17.65 2.93 16.60
C ARG A 191 16.51 3.89 16.97
N SER A 192 16.11 4.69 15.99
CA SER A 192 14.99 5.64 16.13
C SER A 192 13.67 4.94 16.43
N GLU A 193 12.96 5.40 17.46
CA GLU A 193 11.64 4.92 17.89
C GLU A 193 10.49 5.67 17.18
N ALA A 194 10.69 6.08 15.93
CA ALA A 194 9.71 6.83 15.16
C ALA A 194 8.40 6.06 14.88
N TRP A 195 8.34 4.75 15.20
CA TRP A 195 7.09 3.99 15.21
C TRP A 195 6.05 4.62 16.16
N ALA A 196 6.49 5.18 17.30
CA ALA A 196 5.59 5.80 18.28
C ALA A 196 4.96 7.09 17.72
N ALA A 197 5.74 7.87 16.97
CA ALA A 197 5.24 9.04 16.25
C ALA A 197 4.22 8.61 15.17
N CYS A 198 4.53 7.59 14.36
CA CYS A 198 3.60 7.06 13.36
C CYS A 198 2.32 6.47 13.98
N PHE A 199 2.43 5.84 15.15
CA PHE A 199 1.29 5.37 15.92
C PHE A 199 0.41 6.54 16.36
N GLY A 200 1.00 7.61 16.90
CA GLY A 200 0.26 8.83 17.26
C GLY A 200 -0.44 9.49 16.07
N MET A 201 0.23 9.56 14.91
CA MET A 201 -0.39 10.03 13.67
C MET A 201 -1.59 9.17 13.27
N THR A 202 -1.46 7.84 13.42
CA THR A 202 -2.53 6.90 13.12
C THR A 202 -3.71 7.07 14.06
N VAL A 203 -3.49 7.24 15.36
CA VAL A 203 -4.54 7.51 16.35
C VAL A 203 -5.30 8.79 15.98
N ALA A 204 -4.59 9.88 15.68
CA ALA A 204 -5.20 11.14 15.26
C ALA A 204 -5.99 11.01 13.94
N LEU A 205 -5.44 10.29 12.96
CA LEU A 205 -6.12 9.99 11.69
C LEU A 205 -7.44 9.24 11.91
N PHE A 206 -7.45 8.22 12.76
CA PHE A 206 -8.67 7.49 13.11
C PHE A 206 -9.65 8.35 13.89
N TRP A 207 -9.16 9.16 14.84
CA TRP A 207 -10.00 10.10 15.57
C TRP A 207 -10.71 11.10 14.64
N TYR A 208 -9.98 11.64 13.66
CA TYR A 208 -10.55 12.47 12.59
C TYR A 208 -11.62 11.70 11.81
N MET A 209 -11.32 10.48 11.35
CA MET A 209 -12.28 9.68 10.60
C MET A 209 -13.57 9.38 11.40
N ILE A 210 -13.45 9.12 12.70
CA ILE A 210 -14.59 8.87 13.58
C ILE A 210 -15.46 10.13 13.69
N ARG A 211 -14.86 11.28 14.04
CA ARG A 211 -15.58 12.56 14.20
C ARG A 211 -16.26 13.04 12.92
N HIS A 212 -15.69 12.70 11.76
CA HIS A 212 -16.24 13.06 10.46
C HIS A 212 -17.02 11.91 9.80
N GLU A 213 -17.34 10.83 10.52
CA GLU A 213 -18.14 9.69 10.05
C GLU A 213 -17.61 9.04 8.75
N GLN A 214 -16.29 8.97 8.59
CA GLN A 214 -15.60 8.43 7.41
C GLN A 214 -15.43 6.90 7.52
N ARG A 215 -16.55 6.18 7.65
CA ARG A 215 -16.58 4.73 7.95
C ARG A 215 -15.89 3.88 6.87
N SER A 216 -16.10 4.20 5.59
CA SER A 216 -15.45 3.49 4.48
C SER A 216 -13.94 3.67 4.48
N SER A 217 -13.46 4.87 4.81
CA SER A 217 -12.04 5.17 4.95
C SER A 217 -11.41 4.41 6.11
N MET A 218 -12.09 4.33 7.26
CA MET A 218 -11.64 3.52 8.41
C MET A 218 -11.52 2.05 8.03
N ARG A 219 -12.52 1.50 7.34
CA ARG A 219 -12.50 0.12 6.86
C ARG A 219 -11.31 -0.14 5.95
N LEU A 220 -11.10 0.74 4.97
CA LEU A 220 -9.97 0.64 4.06
C LEU A 220 -8.65 0.67 4.84
N ALA A 221 -8.48 1.64 5.73
CA ALA A 221 -7.28 1.77 6.57
C ALA A 221 -7.00 0.49 7.37
N VAL A 222 -8.01 -0.08 8.04
CA VAL A 222 -7.85 -1.29 8.85
C VAL A 222 -7.43 -2.48 7.99
N PHE A 223 -8.06 -2.71 6.83
CA PHE A 223 -7.68 -3.85 5.99
C PHE A 223 -6.32 -3.66 5.33
N ALA A 224 -5.95 -2.44 4.93
CA ALA A 224 -4.61 -2.13 4.47
C ALA A 224 -3.57 -2.36 5.57
N GLY A 225 -3.86 -1.95 6.81
CA GLY A 225 -3.04 -2.20 8.00
C GLY A 225 -2.87 -3.69 8.31
N LEU A 226 -3.97 -4.44 8.40
CA LEU A 226 -3.92 -5.88 8.63
C LEU A 226 -3.12 -6.60 7.53
N GLY A 227 -3.30 -6.18 6.28
CA GLY A 227 -2.54 -6.68 5.14
C GLY A 227 -1.04 -6.36 5.24
N GLY A 228 -0.68 -5.10 5.46
CA GLY A 228 0.72 -4.68 5.59
C GLY A 228 1.42 -5.33 6.79
N GLY A 229 0.74 -5.42 7.94
CA GLY A 229 1.26 -6.06 9.14
C GLY A 229 1.47 -7.55 8.97
N PHE A 230 0.46 -8.27 8.46
CA PHE A 230 0.61 -9.69 8.14
C PHE A 230 1.74 -9.91 7.12
N GLY A 231 1.77 -9.11 6.05
CA GLY A 231 2.77 -9.21 4.99
C GLY A 231 4.20 -9.00 5.48
N PHE A 232 4.41 -8.12 6.46
CA PHE A 232 5.75 -7.89 7.01
C PHE A 232 6.22 -9.07 7.86
N ALA A 233 5.43 -9.47 8.85
CA ALA A 233 5.79 -10.59 9.71
C ALA A 233 5.95 -11.89 8.92
N PHE A 234 4.99 -12.20 8.04
CA PHE A 234 5.07 -13.37 7.17
C PHE A 234 6.23 -13.27 6.18
N GLY A 235 6.47 -12.10 5.59
CA GLY A 235 7.61 -11.88 4.70
C GLY A 235 8.95 -12.12 5.39
N ASN A 236 9.08 -11.71 6.66
CA ASN A 236 10.28 -11.93 7.44
C ASN A 236 10.44 -13.40 7.85
N PHE A 237 9.33 -14.10 8.13
CA PHE A 237 9.35 -15.56 8.26
C PHE A 237 9.88 -16.22 6.97
N LEU A 238 9.39 -15.84 5.79
CA LEU A 238 9.91 -16.33 4.51
C LEU A 238 11.39 -15.98 4.31
N GLN A 239 11.83 -14.83 4.81
CA GLN A 239 13.22 -14.44 4.78
C GLN A 239 14.10 -15.37 5.62
N VAL A 240 13.66 -15.71 6.84
CA VAL A 240 14.35 -16.67 7.72
C VAL A 240 14.41 -18.03 7.04
N MET A 241 13.27 -18.57 6.60
CA MET A 241 13.22 -19.87 5.92
C MET A 241 14.07 -19.92 4.65
N GLY A 242 14.09 -18.82 3.90
CA GLY A 242 14.92 -18.67 2.71
C GLY A 242 16.41 -18.75 3.02
N ASN A 243 16.87 -18.05 4.05
CA ASN A 243 18.27 -18.12 4.48
C ASN A 243 18.68 -19.54 4.93
N VAL A 244 17.74 -20.28 5.53
CA VAL A 244 17.97 -21.67 5.98
C VAL A 244 17.97 -22.65 4.81
N SER A 245 17.21 -22.36 3.75
CA SER A 245 17.08 -23.26 2.58
C SER A 245 18.36 -23.44 1.74
N GLY A 246 19.35 -22.56 1.90
CA GLY A 246 20.55 -22.54 1.06
C GLY A 246 20.33 -22.02 -0.37
N ILE A 247 19.11 -21.60 -0.72
CA ILE A 247 18.82 -20.99 -2.02
C ILE A 247 19.48 -19.61 -2.10
N HIS A 248 20.34 -19.41 -3.09
CA HIS A 248 20.99 -18.12 -3.33
C HIS A 248 20.01 -17.15 -4.02
N PHE A 249 19.11 -16.56 -3.22
CA PHE A 249 18.16 -15.55 -3.67
C PHE A 249 18.09 -14.40 -2.66
N ASN A 250 17.69 -13.22 -3.15
CA ASN A 250 17.51 -12.06 -2.29
C ASN A 250 16.22 -12.17 -1.47
N PHE A 251 16.29 -12.88 -0.34
CA PHE A 251 15.15 -13.09 0.55
C PHE A 251 14.71 -11.84 1.33
N TRP A 252 15.57 -10.81 1.44
CA TRP A 252 15.14 -9.50 1.92
C TRP A 252 14.09 -8.90 0.99
N ASN A 253 14.32 -8.99 -0.31
CA ASN A 253 13.37 -8.53 -1.32
C ASN A 253 12.06 -9.35 -1.32
N VAL A 254 12.10 -10.64 -0.96
CA VAL A 254 10.89 -11.46 -0.75
C VAL A 254 10.06 -10.93 0.43
N MET A 255 10.71 -10.58 1.53
CA MET A 255 10.05 -9.93 2.67
C MET A 255 9.40 -8.61 2.24
N GLU A 256 10.13 -7.77 1.50
CA GLU A 256 9.60 -6.48 1.05
C GLU A 256 8.43 -6.65 0.06
N TYR A 257 8.55 -7.57 -0.89
CA TYR A 257 7.45 -7.93 -1.79
C TYR A 257 6.20 -8.35 -1.00
N SER A 258 6.38 -9.13 0.08
CA SER A 258 5.28 -9.62 0.92
C SER A 258 4.54 -8.47 1.62
N ILE A 259 5.25 -7.49 2.17
CA ILE A 259 4.63 -6.29 2.77
C ILE A 259 3.73 -5.60 1.74
N GLY A 260 4.27 -5.30 0.55
CA GLY A 260 3.52 -4.62 -0.48
C GLY A 260 2.37 -5.47 -1.02
N PHE A 261 2.56 -6.78 -1.17
CA PHE A 261 1.54 -7.68 -1.71
C PHE A 261 0.32 -7.75 -0.80
N PHE A 262 0.53 -8.08 0.47
CA PHE A 262 -0.59 -8.19 1.41
C PHE A 262 -1.17 -6.82 1.76
N GLY A 263 -0.34 -5.77 1.83
CA GLY A 263 -0.80 -4.39 1.98
C GLY A 263 -1.72 -3.94 0.84
N GLY A 264 -1.34 -4.23 -0.42
CA GLY A 264 -2.12 -3.88 -1.62
C GLY A 264 -3.41 -4.69 -1.71
N ALA A 265 -3.34 -5.99 -1.39
CA ALA A 265 -4.53 -6.83 -1.28
C ALA A 265 -5.48 -6.32 -0.16
N GLY A 266 -4.93 -5.89 0.98
CA GLY A 266 -5.67 -5.27 2.07
C GLY A 266 -6.37 -3.98 1.64
N MET A 267 -5.65 -3.09 0.94
CA MET A 267 -6.22 -1.87 0.35
C MET A 267 -7.36 -2.20 -0.62
N ALA A 268 -7.17 -3.16 -1.53
CA ALA A 268 -8.20 -3.57 -2.48
C ALA A 268 -9.43 -4.17 -1.78
N TYR A 269 -9.23 -5.07 -0.84
CA TYR A 269 -10.33 -5.67 -0.09
C TYR A 269 -11.12 -4.60 0.67
N GLY A 270 -10.42 -3.72 1.39
CA GLY A 270 -11.03 -2.60 2.10
C GLY A 270 -11.79 -1.65 1.17
N THR A 271 -11.25 -1.36 0.00
CA THR A 271 -11.88 -0.49 -1.01
C THR A 271 -13.13 -1.12 -1.60
N PHE A 272 -13.03 -2.32 -2.15
CA PHE A 272 -14.10 -2.96 -2.92
C PHE A 272 -15.17 -3.61 -2.03
N THR A 273 -14.93 -3.69 -0.72
CA THR A 273 -15.94 -4.10 0.27
C THR A 273 -16.54 -2.92 1.07
N SER A 274 -16.38 -1.69 0.56
CA SER A 274 -16.92 -0.46 1.13
C SER A 274 -17.75 0.32 0.09
N GLU A 275 -18.62 1.20 0.58
CA GLU A 275 -19.34 2.16 -0.26
C GLU A 275 -18.58 3.47 -0.37
N TRP A 276 -18.64 4.06 -1.57
CA TRP A 276 -17.97 5.32 -1.86
C TRP A 276 -18.95 6.25 -2.58
N PRO A 277 -18.97 7.55 -2.22
CA PRO A 277 -19.84 8.51 -2.87
C PRO A 277 -19.55 8.56 -4.37
N THR A 278 -20.60 8.75 -5.17
CA THR A 278 -20.48 9.05 -6.59
C THR A 278 -20.49 10.57 -6.71
N SER A 279 -19.36 11.17 -7.08
CA SER A 279 -19.26 12.63 -7.17
C SER A 279 -18.44 13.03 -8.38
N ALA A 280 -18.94 13.99 -9.16
CA ALA A 280 -18.20 14.68 -10.21
C ALA A 280 -17.17 15.68 -9.62
N TYR A 281 -16.56 15.35 -8.46
CA TYR A 281 -15.59 16.22 -7.81
C TYR A 281 -14.28 16.24 -8.59
N GLU A 282 -14.11 17.31 -9.36
CA GLU A 282 -12.87 17.69 -10.02
C GLU A 282 -11.97 18.47 -9.04
N PRO A 283 -10.74 18.00 -8.74
CA PRO A 283 -9.76 18.78 -8.00
C PRO A 283 -9.39 20.07 -8.73
N ALA A 284 -9.12 21.14 -7.98
CA ALA A 284 -8.66 22.40 -8.56
C ALA A 284 -7.39 22.19 -9.42
N PRO A 285 -7.23 22.90 -10.57
CA PRO A 285 -6.10 22.70 -11.47
C PRO A 285 -4.72 22.81 -10.80
N ARG A 286 -4.57 23.74 -9.84
CA ARG A 286 -3.33 23.90 -9.05
C ARG A 286 -3.01 22.65 -8.22
N ASN A 287 -4.02 22.04 -7.62
CA ASN A 287 -3.84 20.83 -6.81
C ASN A 287 -3.49 19.63 -7.70
N ARG A 288 -4.00 19.59 -8.94
CA ARG A 288 -3.62 18.58 -9.95
C ARG A 288 -2.17 18.74 -10.38
N LEU A 289 -1.73 19.97 -10.68
CA LEU A 289 -0.34 20.25 -11.02
C LEU A 289 0.60 19.87 -9.87
N ALA A 290 0.29 20.27 -8.64
CA ALA A 290 1.10 19.93 -7.47
C ALA A 290 1.26 18.40 -7.32
N ALA A 291 0.17 17.64 -7.45
CA ALA A 291 0.24 16.18 -7.38
C ALA A 291 1.11 15.56 -8.49
N ILE A 292 0.97 16.02 -9.74
CA ILE A 292 1.82 15.56 -10.84
C ILE A 292 3.28 15.88 -10.56
N VAL A 293 3.61 17.12 -10.21
CA VAL A 293 4.98 17.57 -9.93
C VAL A 293 5.59 16.77 -8.77
N ILE A 294 4.85 16.55 -7.68
CA ILE A 294 5.36 15.78 -6.55
C ILE A 294 5.65 14.32 -6.98
N LEU A 295 4.71 13.68 -7.67
CA LEU A 295 4.81 12.27 -8.05
C LEU A 295 5.83 11.97 -9.15
N THR A 296 6.09 12.92 -10.06
CA THR A 296 6.97 12.69 -11.22
C THR A 296 8.28 13.44 -11.19
N LEU A 297 8.41 14.49 -10.36
CA LEU A 297 9.64 15.26 -10.25
C LEU A 297 10.21 15.17 -8.84
N ILE A 298 9.47 15.60 -7.80
CA ILE A 298 10.05 15.74 -6.45
C ILE A 298 10.44 14.39 -5.86
N ILE A 299 9.50 13.43 -5.78
CA ILE A 299 9.81 12.11 -5.21
C ILE A 299 10.92 11.40 -6.02
N PRO A 300 10.84 11.29 -7.37
CA PRO A 300 11.90 10.65 -8.14
C PRO A 300 13.24 11.39 -8.11
N PHE A 301 13.26 12.71 -8.01
CA PHE A 301 14.49 13.49 -7.87
C PHE A 301 15.17 13.21 -6.53
N VAL A 302 14.41 13.19 -5.42
CA VAL A 302 14.96 12.83 -4.10
C VAL A 302 15.45 11.38 -4.09
N VAL A 303 14.75 10.47 -4.76
CA VAL A 303 15.22 9.08 -4.95
C VAL A 303 16.55 9.06 -5.71
N TRP A 304 16.66 9.82 -6.79
CA TRP A 304 17.89 9.92 -7.57
C TRP A 304 19.04 10.45 -6.70
N ASP A 305 18.84 11.60 -6.07
CA ASP A 305 19.83 12.30 -5.23
C ASP A 305 20.38 11.41 -4.12
N GLN A 306 19.49 10.71 -3.40
CA GLN A 306 19.88 9.90 -2.23
C GLN A 306 20.29 8.46 -2.57
N SER A 307 20.02 7.96 -3.77
CA SER A 307 20.29 6.55 -4.11
C SER A 307 21.41 6.39 -5.12
N PHE A 308 21.59 7.34 -6.04
CA PHE A 308 22.63 7.28 -7.09
C PHE A 308 23.95 7.92 -6.63
N GLU A 309 24.34 7.65 -5.39
CA GLU A 309 25.60 8.13 -4.83
C GLU A 309 26.80 7.51 -5.56
N THR A 310 27.80 8.34 -5.87
CA THR A 310 29.03 7.91 -6.56
C THR A 310 29.70 6.75 -5.83
N LYS A 311 29.84 6.83 -4.51
CA LYS A 311 30.47 5.77 -3.70
C LYS A 311 29.74 4.43 -3.86
N ARG A 312 28.41 4.42 -3.72
CA ARG A 312 27.59 3.21 -3.83
C ARG A 312 27.72 2.56 -5.21
N LEU A 313 27.69 3.36 -6.28
CA LEU A 313 27.83 2.87 -7.65
C LEU A 313 29.22 2.31 -7.92
N VAL A 314 30.27 3.00 -7.46
CA VAL A 314 31.67 2.53 -7.55
C VAL A 314 31.84 1.19 -6.84
N ASP A 315 31.42 1.11 -5.57
CA ASP A 315 31.52 -0.10 -4.76
C ASP A 315 30.76 -1.27 -5.40
N THR A 316 29.57 -0.98 -5.97
CA THR A 316 28.74 -2.00 -6.64
C THR A 316 29.43 -2.53 -7.90
N ILE A 317 29.91 -1.66 -8.79
CA ILE A 317 30.53 -2.04 -10.06
C ILE A 317 31.85 -2.80 -9.82
N GLN A 318 32.71 -2.27 -8.95
CA GLN A 318 33.99 -2.91 -8.62
C GLN A 318 33.80 -4.25 -7.92
N GLY A 319 32.70 -4.43 -7.19
CA GLY A 319 32.37 -5.69 -6.51
C GLY A 319 32.18 -6.89 -7.44
N PHE A 320 31.87 -6.68 -8.73
CA PHE A 320 31.74 -7.77 -9.71
C PHE A 320 32.61 -7.59 -10.96
N ASN A 321 33.16 -6.41 -11.24
CA ASN A 321 34.07 -6.18 -12.34
C ASN A 321 35.10 -5.08 -12.02
N THR A 322 36.29 -5.51 -11.58
CA THR A 322 37.40 -4.63 -11.20
C THR A 322 38.10 -3.96 -12.40
N LEU A 323 37.87 -4.46 -13.62
CA LEU A 323 38.50 -3.94 -14.85
C LEU A 323 37.59 -2.97 -15.62
N ALA A 324 36.36 -2.76 -15.16
CA ALA A 324 35.41 -1.84 -15.81
C ALA A 324 35.85 -0.37 -15.64
N ASP A 325 35.51 0.46 -16.62
CA ASP A 325 35.57 1.93 -16.49
C ASP A 325 34.50 2.41 -15.50
N THR A 326 34.79 2.23 -14.21
CA THR A 326 33.84 2.51 -13.13
C THR A 326 33.43 3.98 -13.13
N ALA A 327 34.35 4.90 -13.42
CA ALA A 327 34.09 6.33 -13.44
C ALA A 327 33.12 6.71 -14.57
N GLY A 328 33.41 6.28 -15.81
CA GLY A 328 32.55 6.57 -16.96
C GLY A 328 31.15 5.97 -16.80
N ILE A 329 31.06 4.72 -16.34
CA ILE A 329 29.77 4.05 -16.11
C ILE A 329 28.97 4.75 -15.01
N THR A 330 29.61 5.14 -13.90
CA THR A 330 28.94 5.82 -12.78
C THR A 330 28.32 7.14 -13.25
N VAL A 331 29.08 7.96 -13.97
CA VAL A 331 28.60 9.23 -14.54
C VAL A 331 27.46 9.01 -15.52
N ALA A 332 27.59 8.04 -16.43
CA ALA A 332 26.55 7.71 -17.40
C ALA A 332 25.24 7.25 -16.72
N VAL A 333 25.35 6.41 -15.69
CA VAL A 333 24.21 5.93 -14.89
C VAL A 333 23.50 7.09 -14.17
N GLN A 334 24.26 7.96 -13.50
CA GLN A 334 23.72 9.13 -12.79
C GLN A 334 22.97 10.07 -13.74
N TRP A 335 23.57 10.45 -14.87
CA TRP A 335 22.95 11.35 -15.83
C TRP A 335 21.75 10.72 -16.53
N THR A 336 21.84 9.43 -16.90
CA THR A 336 20.71 8.70 -17.50
C THR A 336 19.52 8.69 -16.55
N ALA A 337 19.74 8.37 -15.27
CA ALA A 337 18.68 8.36 -14.27
C ALA A 337 18.03 9.76 -14.11
N LEU A 338 18.84 10.83 -14.02
CA LEU A 338 18.35 12.20 -13.91
C LEU A 338 17.54 12.64 -15.14
N LEU A 339 18.05 12.37 -16.34
CA LEU A 339 17.38 12.70 -17.59
C LEU A 339 16.02 12.00 -17.71
N LEU A 340 15.92 10.75 -17.24
CA LEU A 340 14.64 10.02 -17.19
C LEU A 340 13.63 10.68 -16.25
N VAL A 341 14.05 11.22 -15.10
CA VAL A 341 13.17 12.01 -14.21
C VAL A 341 12.64 13.24 -14.94
N VAL A 342 13.54 14.04 -15.53
CA VAL A 342 13.17 15.29 -16.21
C VAL A 342 12.26 15.00 -17.40
N ALA A 343 12.56 13.95 -18.16
CA ALA A 343 11.73 13.53 -19.31
C ALA A 343 10.33 13.07 -18.87
N LEU A 344 10.22 12.24 -17.83
CA LEU A 344 8.93 11.81 -17.31
C LEU A 344 8.12 12.99 -16.77
N ALA A 345 8.75 13.88 -16.00
CA ALA A 345 8.10 15.06 -15.46
C ALA A 345 7.60 16.00 -16.56
N GLY A 346 8.46 16.31 -17.55
CA GLY A 346 8.09 17.14 -18.69
C GLY A 346 6.95 16.52 -19.51
N TYR A 347 7.01 15.21 -19.77
CA TYR A 347 5.94 14.47 -20.44
C TYR A 347 4.63 14.52 -19.64
N ALA A 348 4.68 14.25 -18.33
CA ALA A 348 3.49 14.19 -17.48
C ALA A 348 2.82 15.56 -17.36
N ILE A 349 3.59 16.64 -17.16
CA ILE A 349 3.07 18.01 -17.11
C ILE A 349 2.46 18.37 -18.47
N ARG A 350 3.14 18.09 -19.58
CA ARG A 350 2.60 18.37 -20.91
C ARG A 350 1.30 17.61 -21.16
N ARG A 351 1.25 16.32 -20.86
CA ARG A 351 0.11 15.45 -21.22
C ARG A 351 -1.09 15.58 -20.29
N TYR A 352 -0.85 15.62 -18.97
CA TYR A 352 -1.90 15.53 -17.95
C TYR A 352 -2.28 16.88 -17.33
N TYR A 353 -1.50 17.94 -17.57
CA TYR A 353 -1.83 19.29 -17.15
C TYR A 353 -2.07 20.23 -18.33
N ILE A 354 -1.07 20.47 -19.18
CA ILE A 354 -1.17 21.46 -20.28
C ILE A 354 -2.20 21.00 -21.31
N SER A 355 -2.01 19.81 -21.88
CA SER A 355 -2.86 19.29 -22.96
C SER A 355 -4.30 19.04 -22.47
N ALA A 356 -4.46 18.55 -21.25
CA ALA A 356 -5.78 18.36 -20.63
C ALA A 356 -6.53 19.69 -20.47
N LYS A 357 -5.82 20.76 -20.08
CA LYS A 357 -6.40 22.12 -19.97
C LYS A 357 -6.75 22.72 -21.33
N THR A 358 -5.91 22.54 -22.35
CA THR A 358 -6.11 23.14 -23.67
C THR A 358 -7.15 22.42 -24.52
N LEU A 359 -7.22 21.08 -24.42
CA LEU A 359 -8.12 20.26 -25.25
C LEU A 359 -9.45 19.93 -24.56
N GLY A 360 -9.60 20.26 -23.27
CA GLY A 360 -10.80 19.91 -22.50
C GLY A 360 -11.02 18.40 -22.35
N THR A 361 -9.97 17.58 -22.53
CA THR A 361 -10.08 16.12 -22.42
C THR A 361 -10.05 15.70 -20.97
N ASP A 362 -11.10 14.99 -20.54
CA ASP A 362 -11.14 14.33 -19.25
C ASP A 362 -10.03 13.28 -19.11
N LEU A 363 -9.63 13.02 -17.87
CA LEU A 363 -8.72 11.93 -17.56
C LEU A 363 -9.42 10.59 -17.80
N GLU A 364 -8.92 9.83 -18.77
CA GLU A 364 -9.46 8.51 -19.11
C GLU A 364 -8.60 7.37 -18.53
N TYR A 365 -9.19 6.18 -18.49
CA TYR A 365 -8.54 4.94 -18.04
C TYR A 365 -7.18 4.72 -18.71
N ASN A 366 -7.11 4.85 -20.04
CA ASN A 366 -5.87 4.62 -20.80
C ASN A 366 -4.77 5.62 -20.42
N GLY A 367 -5.13 6.87 -20.13
CA GLY A 367 -4.18 7.88 -19.65
C GLY A 367 -3.62 7.54 -18.28
N ILE A 368 -4.47 7.14 -17.33
CA ILE A 368 -4.02 6.74 -15.99
C ILE A 368 -3.19 5.44 -16.05
N GLN A 369 -3.58 4.50 -16.92
CA GLN A 369 -2.84 3.27 -17.12
C GLN A 369 -1.44 3.56 -17.68
N LEU A 370 -1.33 4.45 -18.66
CA LEU A 370 -0.05 4.88 -19.20
C LEU A 370 0.81 5.54 -18.12
N PHE A 371 0.23 6.45 -17.32
CA PHE A 371 0.95 7.06 -16.20
C PHE A 371 1.46 6.02 -15.19
N PHE A 372 0.62 5.06 -14.81
CA PHE A 372 0.99 3.97 -13.90
C PHE A 372 2.20 3.19 -14.42
N PHE A 373 2.19 2.77 -15.69
CA PHE A 373 3.29 1.99 -16.27
C PHE A 373 4.55 2.81 -16.55
N LEU A 374 4.43 4.08 -16.92
CA LEU A 374 5.60 4.96 -17.06
C LEU A 374 6.28 5.19 -15.70
N ASN A 375 5.50 5.42 -14.66
CA ASN A 375 6.03 5.65 -13.32
C ASN A 375 6.61 4.37 -12.70
N LEU A 376 5.95 3.23 -12.86
CA LEU A 376 6.47 1.92 -12.44
C LEU A 376 7.72 1.51 -13.25
N GLY A 377 7.71 1.78 -14.56
CA GLY A 377 8.82 1.52 -15.46
C GLY A 377 10.05 2.35 -15.12
N LEU A 378 9.90 3.64 -14.79
CA LEU A 378 11.01 4.50 -14.36
C LEU A 378 11.77 3.88 -13.19
N TYR A 379 11.06 3.44 -12.15
CA TYR A 379 11.68 2.87 -10.96
C TYR A 379 12.22 1.45 -11.17
N THR A 380 11.62 0.69 -12.10
CA THR A 380 12.18 -0.59 -12.56
C THR A 380 13.53 -0.34 -13.24
N ILE A 381 13.63 0.67 -14.11
CA ILE A 381 14.89 1.08 -14.74
C ILE A 381 15.87 1.58 -13.68
N PHE A 382 15.44 2.40 -12.72
CA PHE A 382 16.31 2.84 -11.63
C PHE A 382 16.91 1.66 -10.86
N SER A 383 16.10 0.64 -10.58
CA SER A 383 16.53 -0.56 -9.89
C SER A 383 17.60 -1.31 -10.70
N ILE A 384 17.46 -1.40 -12.02
CA ILE A 384 18.47 -2.01 -12.89
C ILE A 384 19.77 -1.17 -12.91
N LEU A 385 19.63 0.15 -12.99
CA LEU A 385 20.77 1.08 -13.06
C LEU A 385 21.58 1.08 -11.76
N ILE A 386 20.93 1.23 -10.60
CA ILE A 386 21.59 1.34 -9.30
C ILE A 386 22.26 0.03 -8.87
N THR A 387 21.73 -1.10 -9.34
CA THR A 387 22.30 -2.43 -9.06
C THR A 387 23.27 -2.89 -10.13
N ALA A 388 23.49 -2.08 -11.17
CA ALA A 388 24.26 -2.42 -12.35
C ALA A 388 23.88 -3.80 -12.96
N ALA A 389 22.62 -4.22 -12.80
CA ALA A 389 22.15 -5.53 -13.27
C ALA A 389 22.19 -5.65 -14.80
N PHE A 390 22.28 -4.53 -15.53
CA PHE A 390 22.51 -4.52 -16.98
C PHE A 390 23.91 -5.04 -17.37
N MET A 391 24.86 -5.12 -16.42
CA MET A 391 26.21 -5.64 -16.64
C MET A 391 26.36 -7.10 -16.19
N SER A 392 25.44 -7.63 -15.38
CA SER A 392 25.58 -8.94 -14.73
C SER A 392 24.23 -9.54 -14.35
N LEU A 393 24.11 -10.86 -14.51
CA LEU A 393 22.91 -11.62 -14.12
C LEU A 393 22.89 -12.04 -12.64
N TYR A 394 23.83 -11.55 -11.82
CA TYR A 394 23.95 -11.95 -10.41
C TYR A 394 22.72 -11.66 -9.54
N ARG A 395 21.88 -10.67 -9.93
CA ARG A 395 20.64 -10.30 -9.25
C ARG A 395 19.43 -10.61 -10.10
N ILE A 396 19.09 -11.89 -10.18
CA ILE A 396 17.95 -12.38 -10.98
C ILE A 396 16.63 -11.70 -10.60
N GLU A 397 16.48 -11.22 -9.36
CA GLU A 397 15.27 -10.54 -8.91
C GLU A 397 14.96 -9.26 -9.68
N GLN A 398 15.96 -8.60 -10.27
CA GLN A 398 15.78 -7.39 -11.08
C GLN A 398 14.96 -7.68 -12.35
N TYR A 399 15.16 -8.86 -12.92
CA TYR A 399 14.44 -9.33 -14.10
C TYR A 399 13.03 -9.82 -13.77
N LEU A 400 12.83 -10.32 -12.54
CA LEU A 400 11.50 -10.66 -12.05
C LEU A 400 10.60 -9.42 -11.90
N TYR A 401 11.18 -8.24 -11.62
CA TYR A 401 10.43 -6.99 -11.64
C TYR A 401 9.88 -6.69 -13.04
N ILE A 402 10.70 -6.82 -14.09
CA ILE A 402 10.28 -6.63 -15.48
C ILE A 402 9.15 -7.62 -15.82
N LEU A 403 9.32 -8.89 -15.45
CA LEU A 403 8.29 -9.91 -15.65
C LEU A 403 6.98 -9.52 -14.96
N ASN A 404 7.03 -9.06 -13.70
CA ASN A 404 5.84 -8.61 -12.99
C ASN A 404 5.19 -7.41 -13.67
N VAL A 405 5.95 -6.44 -14.17
CA VAL A 405 5.41 -5.29 -14.93
C VAL A 405 4.65 -5.77 -16.18
N VAL A 406 5.21 -6.74 -16.91
CA VAL A 406 4.55 -7.33 -18.10
C VAL A 406 3.27 -8.06 -17.71
N ILE A 407 3.31 -8.90 -16.66
CA ILE A 407 2.14 -9.63 -16.16
C ILE A 407 1.05 -8.64 -15.72
N LEU A 408 1.42 -7.58 -14.99
CA LEU A 408 0.50 -6.52 -14.60
C LEU A 408 -0.13 -5.84 -15.82
N GLY A 409 0.63 -5.60 -16.89
CA GLY A 409 0.12 -5.07 -18.16
C GLY A 409 -1.02 -5.90 -18.75
N PHE A 410 -0.90 -7.23 -18.67
CA PHE A 410 -1.93 -8.15 -19.13
C PHE A 410 -3.12 -8.23 -18.17
N LEU A 411 -2.86 -8.43 -16.87
CA LEU A 411 -3.91 -8.62 -15.87
C LEU A 411 -4.76 -7.36 -15.67
N MET A 412 -4.14 -6.18 -15.61
CA MET A 412 -4.81 -4.90 -15.36
C MET A 412 -5.92 -4.59 -16.39
N LYS A 413 -5.74 -5.02 -17.65
CA LYS A 413 -6.75 -4.84 -18.70
C LYS A 413 -7.96 -5.75 -18.52
N LYS A 414 -7.74 -6.97 -18.01
CA LYS A 414 -8.76 -8.01 -17.83
C LYS A 414 -9.50 -7.92 -16.50
N THR A 415 -8.93 -7.21 -15.53
CA THR A 415 -9.49 -7.10 -14.19
C THR A 415 -10.44 -5.92 -14.07
N GLN A 416 -11.63 -6.20 -13.53
CA GLN A 416 -12.59 -5.21 -13.07
C GLN A 416 -13.11 -5.67 -11.72
N ALA A 417 -13.02 -4.80 -10.70
CA ALA A 417 -13.50 -5.12 -9.37
C ALA A 417 -15.04 -5.07 -9.31
N SER A 418 -15.61 -6.00 -8.54
CA SER A 418 -16.99 -5.93 -8.07
C SER A 418 -17.05 -5.23 -6.71
N PHE A 419 -18.00 -4.31 -6.53
CA PHE A 419 -18.22 -3.64 -5.25
C PHE A 419 -19.27 -4.38 -4.42
N SER A 420 -19.04 -4.48 -3.12
CA SER A 420 -20.04 -4.94 -2.14
C SER A 420 -19.93 -4.09 -0.89
N ASN A 421 -21.03 -3.84 -0.18
CA ASN A 421 -20.95 -3.21 1.14
C ASN A 421 -20.96 -4.28 2.23
N ARG A 422 -19.90 -4.34 3.03
CA ARG A 422 -19.82 -5.25 4.17
C ARG A 422 -19.86 -4.55 5.54
N GLY A 423 -20.02 -3.23 5.55
CA GLY A 423 -20.09 -2.42 6.77
C GLY A 423 -18.87 -2.51 7.69
N LEU A 424 -19.00 -1.96 8.90
CA LEU A 424 -18.02 -2.09 9.98
C LEU A 424 -18.47 -3.22 10.91
N ASN A 425 -17.63 -4.24 11.08
CA ASN A 425 -17.88 -5.32 12.05
C ASN A 425 -16.65 -5.48 12.94
N ILE A 426 -16.61 -4.68 14.00
CA ILE A 426 -15.46 -4.58 14.92
C ILE A 426 -15.18 -5.95 15.57
N SER A 427 -16.22 -6.70 15.95
CA SER A 427 -16.06 -8.04 16.52
C SER A 427 -15.34 -8.99 15.57
N ARG A 428 -15.73 -9.05 14.30
CA ARG A 428 -15.03 -9.87 13.29
C ARG A 428 -13.59 -9.41 13.07
N TRP A 429 -13.33 -8.10 13.12
CA TRP A 429 -11.97 -7.59 12.99
C TRP A 429 -11.09 -7.97 14.18
N ALA A 430 -11.62 -7.91 15.40
CA ALA A 430 -10.93 -8.36 16.61
C ALA A 430 -10.63 -9.86 16.55
N ILE A 431 -11.59 -10.68 16.11
CA ILE A 431 -11.39 -12.13 15.91
C ILE A 431 -10.30 -12.40 14.87
N ASN A 432 -10.34 -11.72 13.72
CA ASN A 432 -9.32 -11.88 12.69
C ASN A 432 -7.93 -11.45 13.19
N PHE A 433 -7.86 -10.39 13.99
CA PHE A 433 -6.61 -9.93 14.59
C PHE A 433 -6.04 -10.97 15.58
N ALA A 434 -6.88 -11.53 16.45
CA ALA A 434 -6.49 -12.62 17.35
C ALA A 434 -6.00 -13.85 16.58
N PHE A 435 -6.65 -14.18 15.46
CA PHE A 435 -6.23 -15.27 14.59
C PHE A 435 -4.85 -15.01 13.95
N ILE A 436 -4.57 -13.78 13.52
CA ILE A 436 -3.25 -13.39 12.99
C ILE A 436 -2.17 -13.54 14.07
N ILE A 437 -2.45 -13.11 15.31
CA ILE A 437 -1.54 -13.27 16.44
C ILE A 437 -1.23 -14.76 16.68
N ALA A 438 -2.25 -15.62 16.65
CA ALA A 438 -2.08 -17.06 16.78
C ALA A 438 -1.25 -17.67 15.63
N ILE A 439 -1.42 -17.20 14.40
CA ILE A 439 -0.59 -17.62 13.27
C ILE A 439 0.89 -17.29 13.54
N PHE A 440 1.20 -16.11 14.07
CA PHE A 440 2.60 -15.76 14.36
C PHE A 440 3.22 -16.64 15.44
N ALA A 441 2.44 -17.13 16.42
CA ALA A 441 2.93 -18.10 17.39
C ALA A 441 3.32 -19.42 16.69
N ILE A 442 2.51 -19.88 15.72
CA ILE A 442 2.82 -21.07 14.91
C ILE A 442 4.07 -20.82 14.06
N LEU A 443 4.17 -19.69 13.36
CA LEU A 443 5.35 -19.34 12.56
C LEU A 443 6.62 -19.25 13.42
N THR A 444 6.49 -18.74 14.65
CA THR A 444 7.59 -18.72 15.63
C THR A 444 8.07 -20.12 15.95
N ALA A 445 7.15 -21.03 16.30
CA ALA A 445 7.50 -22.41 16.62
C ALA A 445 8.19 -23.13 15.46
N VAL A 446 7.75 -22.86 14.22
CA VAL A 446 8.40 -23.37 13.01
C VAL A 446 9.80 -22.75 12.83
N ALA A 447 9.92 -21.42 12.90
CA ALA A 447 11.20 -20.74 12.70
C ALA A 447 12.28 -21.26 13.65
N ILE A 448 12.03 -21.25 14.97
CA ILE A 448 13.03 -21.64 15.97
C ILE A 448 13.43 -23.12 15.92
N SER A 449 12.58 -23.98 15.35
CA SER A 449 12.85 -25.43 15.23
C SER A 449 13.57 -25.81 13.95
N THR A 450 13.75 -24.88 13.01
CA THR A 450 14.29 -25.16 11.67
C THR A 450 15.77 -24.79 11.49
N HIS A 451 16.37 -24.07 12.44
CA HIS A 451 17.76 -23.61 12.32
C HIS A 451 18.46 -23.46 13.66
N GLY A 452 19.80 -23.47 13.61
CA GLY A 452 20.69 -23.02 14.71
C GLY A 452 20.92 -21.51 14.67
N GLU A 453 22.03 -21.03 15.23
CA GLU A 453 22.33 -19.60 15.22
C GLU A 453 22.48 -19.04 13.80
N LEU A 454 21.83 -17.90 13.54
CA LEU A 454 21.89 -17.19 12.26
C LEU A 454 22.62 -15.86 12.42
N ASN A 455 23.45 -15.53 11.42
CA ASN A 455 24.09 -14.22 11.34
C ASN A 455 23.06 -13.09 11.39
N GLY A 456 23.35 -12.01 12.13
CA GLY A 456 22.45 -10.86 12.28
C GLY A 456 21.23 -11.11 13.18
N ALA A 457 21.23 -12.20 13.96
CA ALA A 457 20.27 -12.37 15.06
C ALA A 457 20.50 -11.31 16.14
N ASN A 458 19.41 -10.76 16.65
CA ASN A 458 19.41 -9.82 17.77
C ASN A 458 18.57 -10.38 18.91
N ARG A 459 18.87 -9.97 20.14
CA ARG A 459 18.05 -10.27 21.32
C ARG A 459 17.48 -9.00 21.92
N ARG A 460 16.21 -9.06 22.32
CA ARG A 460 15.47 -7.94 22.92
C ARG A 460 15.54 -7.95 24.45
N PHE A 461 15.60 -9.13 25.07
CA PHE A 461 15.41 -9.34 26.51
C PHE A 461 16.70 -9.79 27.22
N GLU A 462 17.82 -9.13 26.90
CA GLU A 462 19.10 -9.31 27.62
C GLU A 462 19.30 -8.27 28.71
#